data_AF-A0A1Q7PH18-F1
#
_entry.id   AF-A0A1Q7PH18-F1
#
_cell.length_a   1.000
_cell.length_b   1.000
_cell.length_c   1.000
_cell.angle_alpha   90.00
_cell.angle_beta   90.00
_cell.angle_gamma   90.00
#
_symmetry.space_group_name_H-M   'P 1'
#
loop_
_entity.id
_entity.type
_entity.pdbx_description
1 polymer ?
#
loop_
_entity_poly.entity_id
_entity_poly.type
_entity_poly.pdbx_seq_one_letter_code
_entity_poly.pdbx_strand_id
1 'polypeptide(L)'
;HLDRYPSVDSYALAKARIFENQTGEDFALLNLDDERVAGLRKGLRARALGFSRMGRVSEGAYLDGDRVMTIIGGREEEVCRRADIRIPGSHNLANALTAITIGRVCGCRSEVIRRVLQTFPGIEHALETVGERRGVRFVNDSKGTNVDATLRALESLEESIFLIAGGRDKGGDFTKLQEPVRRRVKRLILIGEAAARIQEAMGPFDRISHAATLRDAVELAVRQASPGDVVLLSPACASFDMFMDYQDRGRQFKALVKALP
;
A
#
# COMPACT_ATOMS: atom_id res chain seq x y z
N HIS A 1 -13.67 8.23 -4.66
CA HIS A 1 -13.90 9.65 -4.33
C HIS A 1 -14.76 10.38 -5.35
N LEU A 2 -15.09 9.80 -6.53
CA LEU A 2 -16.09 10.42 -7.43
C LEU A 2 -17.51 10.43 -6.82
N ASP A 3 -17.75 9.62 -5.79
CA ASP A 3 -18.88 9.72 -4.87
C ASP A 3 -18.99 11.09 -4.18
N ARG A 4 -17.89 11.85 -4.09
CA ARG A 4 -17.80 13.17 -3.44
C ARG A 4 -17.41 14.31 -4.38
N TYR A 5 -17.01 13.99 -5.61
CA TYR A 5 -16.54 14.97 -6.59
C TYR A 5 -17.24 14.74 -7.93
N PRO A 6 -17.76 15.80 -8.57
CA PRO A 6 -18.53 15.67 -9.81
C PRO A 6 -17.69 15.19 -11.00
N SER A 7 -16.36 15.31 -10.94
CA SER A 7 -15.45 14.84 -11.97
C SER A 7 -14.05 14.58 -11.43
N VAL A 8 -13.23 13.86 -12.22
CA VAL A 8 -11.79 13.67 -11.94
C VAL A 8 -11.07 15.01 -11.90
N ASP A 9 -11.46 15.96 -12.75
CA ASP A 9 -10.84 17.29 -12.78
C ASP A 9 -11.14 18.09 -11.52
N SER A 10 -12.37 18.03 -11.01
CA SER A 10 -12.73 18.64 -9.72
C SER A 10 -11.91 18.05 -8.57
N TYR A 11 -11.72 16.73 -8.57
CA TYR A 11 -10.88 16.05 -7.58
C TYR A 11 -9.39 16.45 -7.70
N ALA A 12 -8.88 16.57 -8.93
CA ALA A 12 -7.50 17.00 -9.18
C ALA A 12 -7.26 18.45 -8.72
N LEU A 13 -8.19 19.36 -9.03
CA LEU A 13 -8.15 20.75 -8.56
C LEU A 13 -8.14 20.81 -7.03
N ALA A 14 -8.98 20.00 -6.36
CA ALA A 14 -9.00 19.92 -4.91
C ALA A 14 -7.66 19.48 -4.30
N LYS A 15 -6.91 18.59 -4.97
CA LYS A 15 -5.55 18.22 -4.55
C LYS A 15 -4.52 19.30 -4.85
N ALA A 16 -4.62 19.96 -6.00
CA ALA A 16 -3.69 21.01 -6.41
C ALA A 16 -3.66 22.19 -5.42
N ARG A 17 -4.73 22.36 -4.63
CA ARG A 17 -4.81 23.34 -3.54
C ARG A 17 -3.66 23.24 -2.53
N ILE A 18 -3.01 22.09 -2.41
CA ILE A 18 -1.83 21.92 -1.54
C ILE A 18 -0.70 22.92 -1.88
N PHE A 19 -0.68 23.46 -3.11
CA PHE A 19 0.31 24.42 -3.57
C PHE A 19 -0.16 25.89 -3.52
N GLU A 20 -1.42 26.19 -3.16
CA GLU A 20 -2.03 27.54 -3.27
C GLU A 20 -1.27 28.65 -2.53
N ASN A 21 -0.74 28.32 -1.35
CA ASN A 21 -0.06 29.28 -0.47
C ASN A 21 1.47 29.25 -0.60
N GLN A 22 2.01 28.43 -1.50
CA GLN A 22 3.46 28.33 -1.68
C GLN A 22 4.01 29.54 -2.43
N THR A 23 5.26 29.87 -2.12
CA THR A 23 6.05 30.97 -2.67
C THR A 23 7.26 30.43 -3.42
N GLY A 24 8.07 31.31 -4.04
CA GLY A 24 9.28 30.90 -4.76
C GLY A 24 10.37 30.27 -3.87
N GLU A 25 10.24 30.38 -2.55
CA GLU A 25 11.13 29.73 -1.57
C GLU A 25 10.70 28.29 -1.25
N ASP A 26 9.47 27.92 -1.61
CA ASP A 26 8.91 26.59 -1.39
C ASP A 26 9.13 25.66 -2.59
N PHE A 27 8.92 24.37 -2.36
CA PHE A 27 9.04 23.33 -3.37
C PHE A 27 7.69 22.65 -3.64
N ALA A 28 7.42 22.39 -4.91
CA ALA A 28 6.30 21.60 -5.37
C ALA A 28 6.79 20.40 -6.17
N LEU A 29 6.66 19.20 -5.61
CA LEU A 29 7.09 17.96 -6.25
C LEU A 29 5.94 17.31 -7.02
N LEU A 30 6.15 17.07 -8.32
CA LEU A 30 5.16 16.54 -9.24
C LEU A 30 5.58 15.18 -9.81
N ASN A 31 4.61 14.28 -9.99
CA ASN A 31 4.81 13.09 -10.82
C ASN A 31 4.79 13.50 -12.29
N LEU A 32 5.91 13.36 -12.99
CA LEU A 32 6.01 13.70 -14.40
C LEU A 32 5.60 12.55 -15.34
N ASP A 33 5.37 11.35 -14.79
CA ASP A 33 4.79 10.22 -15.55
C ASP A 33 3.26 10.35 -15.72
N ASP A 34 2.61 11.32 -15.06
CA ASP A 34 1.16 11.58 -15.16
C ASP A 34 0.94 12.96 -15.78
N GLU A 35 0.36 13.01 -16.98
CA GLU A 35 0.17 14.26 -17.74
C GLU A 35 -0.66 15.31 -16.98
N ARG A 36 -1.66 14.87 -16.20
CA ARG A 36 -2.51 15.79 -15.42
C ARG A 36 -1.72 16.41 -14.29
N VAL A 37 -0.89 15.63 -13.61
CA VAL A 37 -0.04 16.11 -12.51
C VAL A 37 1.11 16.96 -13.05
N ALA A 38 1.75 16.53 -14.14
CA ALA A 38 2.80 17.30 -14.81
C ALA A 38 2.29 18.66 -15.31
N GLY A 39 1.04 18.70 -15.81
CA GLY A 39 0.37 19.92 -16.27
C GLY A 39 0.23 21.01 -15.20
N LEU A 40 0.19 20.63 -13.91
CA LEU A 40 0.11 21.59 -12.79
C LEU A 40 1.33 22.52 -12.74
N ARG A 41 2.48 22.11 -13.32
CA ARG A 41 3.73 22.89 -13.32
C ARG A 41 3.57 24.32 -13.82
N LYS A 42 2.67 24.56 -14.79
CA LYS A 42 2.49 25.89 -15.42
C LYS A 42 1.87 26.94 -14.49
N GLY A 43 1.22 26.54 -13.40
CA GLY A 43 0.50 27.44 -12.49
C GLY A 43 1.16 27.64 -11.12
N LEU A 44 2.33 27.04 -10.89
CA LEU A 44 2.97 27.05 -9.57
C LEU A 44 3.79 28.32 -9.35
N ARG A 45 3.65 28.89 -8.16
CA ARG A 45 4.56 29.93 -7.64
C ARG A 45 5.82 29.31 -7.02
N ALA A 46 5.68 28.09 -6.49
CA ALA A 46 6.76 27.30 -5.93
C ALA A 46 7.77 26.85 -6.98
N ARG A 47 8.97 26.53 -6.52
CA ARG A 47 9.97 25.85 -7.35
C ARG A 47 9.49 24.44 -7.65
N ALA A 48 9.16 24.21 -8.91
CA ALA A 48 8.65 22.92 -9.37
C ALA A 48 9.78 21.89 -9.52
N LEU A 49 9.68 20.81 -8.76
CA LEU A 49 10.49 19.60 -8.85
C LEU A 49 9.67 18.49 -9.49
N GLY A 50 10.35 17.52 -10.10
CA GLY A 50 9.70 16.38 -10.74
C GLY A 50 10.31 15.05 -10.33
N PHE A 51 9.51 14.00 -10.37
CA PHE A 51 10.04 12.65 -10.47
C PHE A 51 9.49 11.90 -11.67
N SER A 52 10.27 10.98 -12.21
CA SER A 52 9.85 10.14 -13.33
C SER A 52 10.55 8.79 -13.31
N ARG A 53 9.82 7.72 -13.62
CA ARG A 53 10.40 6.39 -13.84
C ARG A 53 10.71 6.14 -15.31
N MET A 54 10.21 7.02 -16.19
CA MET A 54 10.20 6.84 -17.64
C MET A 54 11.27 7.67 -18.34
N GLY A 55 11.79 8.73 -17.71
CA GLY A 55 12.83 9.55 -18.32
C GLY A 55 13.50 10.53 -17.36
N ARG A 56 14.55 11.16 -17.87
CA ARG A 56 15.31 12.19 -17.15
C ARG A 56 14.45 13.42 -16.87
N VAL A 57 14.56 13.95 -15.67
CA VAL A 57 13.89 15.20 -15.25
C VAL A 57 14.87 16.38 -15.22
N SER A 58 14.36 17.61 -15.30
CA SER A 58 15.21 18.81 -15.19
C SER A 58 15.69 19.06 -13.77
N GLU A 59 14.85 18.74 -12.78
CA GLU A 59 15.16 18.85 -11.36
C GLU A 59 14.28 17.89 -10.55
N GLY A 60 14.88 17.14 -9.61
CA GLY A 60 14.24 16.13 -8.78
C GLY A 60 14.91 14.75 -8.90
N ALA A 61 14.15 13.65 -8.99
CA ALA A 61 14.71 12.29 -9.06
C ALA A 61 14.12 11.45 -10.20
N TYR A 62 14.94 10.62 -10.82
CA TYR A 62 14.49 9.78 -11.93
C TYR A 62 15.24 8.45 -12.03
N LEU A 63 14.70 7.55 -12.84
CA LEU A 63 15.34 6.29 -13.18
C LEU A 63 16.09 6.42 -14.52
N ASP A 64 17.38 6.12 -14.53
CA ASP A 64 18.24 5.99 -15.72
C ASP A 64 18.71 4.54 -15.84
N GLY A 65 18.03 3.74 -16.65
CA GLY A 65 18.26 2.29 -16.70
C GLY A 65 17.95 1.63 -15.35
N ASP A 66 18.98 1.12 -14.67
CA ASP A 66 18.89 0.57 -13.32
C ASP A 66 19.36 1.54 -12.23
N ARG A 67 19.81 2.75 -12.58
CA ARG A 67 20.32 3.75 -11.64
C ARG A 67 19.24 4.75 -11.24
N VAL A 68 19.16 5.04 -9.96
CA VAL A 68 18.31 6.10 -9.42
C VAL A 68 19.14 7.36 -9.28
N MET A 69 18.81 8.36 -10.09
CA MET A 69 19.53 9.61 -10.21
C MET A 69 18.76 10.74 -9.54
N THR A 70 19.46 11.74 -9.04
CA THR A 70 18.87 13.00 -8.56
C THR A 70 19.58 14.20 -9.16
N ILE A 71 18.82 15.26 -9.46
CA ILE A 71 19.34 16.56 -9.88
C ILE A 71 18.72 17.59 -8.94
N ILE A 72 19.51 18.18 -8.04
CA ILE A 72 19.04 19.22 -7.10
C ILE A 72 20.04 20.37 -7.11
N GLY A 73 19.56 21.60 -7.33
CA GLY A 73 20.43 22.78 -7.42
C GLY A 73 21.46 22.68 -8.55
N GLY A 74 21.10 22.02 -9.65
CA GLY A 74 21.98 21.80 -10.80
C GLY A 74 23.02 20.69 -10.62
N ARG A 75 23.12 20.06 -9.44
CA ARG A 75 24.03 18.94 -9.19
C ARG A 75 23.33 17.62 -9.44
N GLU A 76 23.84 16.87 -10.42
CA GLU A 76 23.42 15.51 -10.71
C GLU A 76 24.24 14.49 -9.90
N GLU A 77 23.58 13.49 -9.33
CA GLU A 77 24.21 12.48 -8.49
C GLU A 77 23.46 11.14 -8.58
N GLU A 78 24.19 10.04 -8.58
CA GLU A 78 23.61 8.69 -8.41
C GLU A 78 23.32 8.44 -6.93
N VAL A 79 22.05 8.16 -6.59
CA VAL A 79 21.64 7.86 -5.22
C VAL A 79 21.81 6.38 -4.93
N CYS A 80 21.31 5.49 -5.76
CA CYS A 80 21.44 4.04 -5.59
C CYS A 80 21.07 3.30 -6.89
N ARG A 81 21.18 1.98 -6.91
CA ARG A 81 20.58 1.16 -7.95
C ARG A 81 19.13 0.83 -7.59
N ARG A 82 18.32 0.48 -8.59
CA ARG A 82 16.94 0.02 -8.40
C ARG A 82 16.88 -1.22 -7.50
N ALA A 83 17.85 -2.12 -7.62
CA ALA A 83 17.96 -3.32 -6.80
C ALA A 83 18.24 -3.02 -5.30
N ASP A 84 18.73 -1.83 -4.97
CA ASP A 84 18.93 -1.40 -3.58
C ASP A 84 17.62 -1.02 -2.88
N ILE A 85 16.54 -0.76 -3.64
CA ILE A 85 15.24 -0.43 -3.07
C ILE A 85 14.56 -1.71 -2.64
N ARG A 86 14.52 -1.95 -1.33
CA ARG A 86 14.01 -3.20 -0.75
C ARG A 86 12.52 -3.42 -1.00
N ILE A 87 11.74 -2.35 -1.12
CA ILE A 87 10.30 -2.48 -1.30
C ILE A 87 9.98 -2.79 -2.77
N PRO A 88 9.34 -3.94 -3.07
CA PRO A 88 9.08 -4.36 -4.44
C PRO A 88 7.97 -3.54 -5.10
N GLY A 89 7.95 -3.54 -6.43
CA GLY A 89 6.85 -2.99 -7.23
C GLY A 89 7.11 -1.62 -7.84
N SER A 90 6.56 -1.40 -9.04
CA SER A 90 6.78 -0.19 -9.83
C SER A 90 6.16 1.08 -9.21
N HIS A 91 5.14 0.93 -8.36
CA HIS A 91 4.53 2.01 -7.59
C HIS A 91 5.42 2.42 -6.39
N ASN A 92 6.11 1.45 -5.76
CA ASN A 92 7.05 1.76 -4.68
C ASN A 92 8.31 2.44 -5.20
N LEU A 93 8.72 2.16 -6.45
CA LEU A 93 9.74 2.98 -7.10
C LEU A 93 9.32 4.45 -7.20
N ALA A 94 8.08 4.75 -7.63
CA ALA A 94 7.59 6.14 -7.66
C ALA A 94 7.60 6.79 -6.27
N ASN A 95 7.17 6.06 -5.24
CA ASN A 95 7.23 6.51 -3.85
C ASN A 95 8.69 6.77 -3.40
N ALA A 96 9.63 5.91 -3.79
CA ALA A 96 11.04 6.05 -3.48
C ALA A 96 11.63 7.29 -4.16
N LEU A 97 11.38 7.51 -5.46
CA LEU A 97 11.83 8.71 -6.18
C LEU A 97 11.26 9.99 -5.55
N THR A 98 10.01 9.94 -5.09
CA THR A 98 9.38 11.02 -4.34
C THR A 98 10.16 11.30 -3.04
N ALA A 99 10.39 10.28 -2.22
CA ALA A 99 11.10 10.40 -0.94
C ALA A 99 12.57 10.85 -1.12
N ILE A 100 13.25 10.36 -2.16
CA ILE A 100 14.60 10.76 -2.54
C ILE A 100 14.63 12.25 -2.84
N THR A 101 13.72 12.72 -3.70
CA THR A 101 13.66 14.14 -4.08
C THR A 101 13.49 15.03 -2.85
N ILE A 102 12.52 14.71 -1.99
CA ILE A 102 12.28 15.48 -0.76
C ILE A 102 13.47 15.41 0.19
N GLY A 103 14.04 14.22 0.42
CA GLY A 103 15.21 14.06 1.28
C GLY A 103 16.41 14.88 0.80
N ARG A 104 16.66 14.92 -0.52
CA ARG A 104 17.74 15.71 -1.11
C ARG A 104 17.49 17.21 -0.98
N VAL A 105 16.26 17.67 -1.18
CA VAL A 105 15.87 19.08 -0.94
C VAL A 105 16.10 19.48 0.51
N CYS A 106 15.81 18.59 1.45
CA CYS A 106 16.08 18.80 2.88
C CYS A 106 17.56 18.67 3.27
N GLY A 107 18.47 18.46 2.32
CA GLY A 107 19.91 18.37 2.56
C GLY A 107 20.41 17.00 3.04
N CYS A 108 19.57 15.95 2.99
CA CYS A 108 20.02 14.60 3.32
C CYS A 108 21.04 14.10 2.28
N ARG A 109 22.16 13.53 2.75
CA ARG A 109 23.19 12.96 1.88
C ARG A 109 22.69 11.68 1.21
N SER A 110 23.11 11.44 -0.04
CA SER A 110 22.67 10.29 -0.83
C SER A 110 23.02 8.96 -0.17
N GLU A 111 24.12 8.87 0.58
CA GLU A 111 24.50 7.65 1.30
C GLU A 111 23.52 7.31 2.43
N VAL A 112 22.95 8.33 3.09
CA VAL A 112 21.93 8.14 4.12
C VAL A 112 20.62 7.68 3.49
N ILE A 113 20.21 8.33 2.40
CA ILE A 113 19.00 7.97 1.65
C ILE A 113 19.10 6.54 1.13
N ARG A 114 20.23 6.16 0.51
CA ARG A 114 20.52 4.80 0.04
C ARG A 114 20.36 3.77 1.17
N ARG A 115 20.98 4.02 2.33
CA ARG A 115 20.87 3.12 3.49
C ARG A 115 19.41 2.92 3.90
N VAL A 116 18.64 4.01 3.99
CA VAL A 116 17.22 3.93 4.35
C VAL A 116 16.44 3.12 3.31
N LEU A 117 16.66 3.35 2.02
CA LEU A 117 15.98 2.58 0.95
C LEU A 117 16.28 1.08 1.00
N GLN A 118 17.50 0.70 1.40
CA GLN A 118 17.92 -0.69 1.58
C GLN A 118 17.33 -1.34 2.85
N THR A 119 17.08 -0.55 3.90
CA THR A 119 16.62 -1.08 5.20
C THR A 119 15.15 -0.82 5.50
N PHE A 120 14.47 0.04 4.74
CA PHE A 120 13.10 0.44 5.02
C PHE A 120 12.18 -0.78 4.94
N PRO A 121 11.56 -1.20 6.05
CA PRO A 121 10.84 -2.47 6.14
C PRO A 121 9.46 -2.44 5.47
N GLY A 122 9.06 -1.28 4.92
CA GLY A 122 7.69 -1.01 4.52
C GLY A 122 6.95 -0.18 5.56
N ILE A 123 5.67 0.03 5.31
CA ILE A 123 4.77 0.74 6.21
C ILE A 123 4.08 -0.31 7.09
N GLU A 124 4.10 -0.09 8.41
CA GLU A 124 3.39 -0.96 9.35
C GLU A 124 1.91 -1.07 8.95
N HIS A 125 1.37 -2.29 8.99
CA HIS A 125 -0.01 -2.61 8.62
C HIS A 125 -0.38 -2.44 7.13
N ALA A 126 0.59 -2.26 6.22
CA ALA A 126 0.36 -2.19 4.77
C ALA A 126 1.22 -3.22 4.04
N LEU A 127 0.62 -4.36 3.70
CA LEU A 127 1.33 -5.55 3.18
C LEU A 127 2.60 -5.91 3.98
N GLU A 128 2.58 -5.66 5.29
CA GLU A 128 3.71 -5.87 6.19
C GLU A 128 3.88 -7.38 6.42
N THR A 129 5.01 -7.96 6.03
CA THR A 129 5.31 -9.34 6.41
C THR A 129 5.74 -9.37 7.88
N VAL A 130 4.90 -9.94 8.73
CA VAL A 130 5.08 -9.92 10.19
C VAL A 130 5.82 -11.15 10.73
N GLY A 131 5.96 -12.18 9.90
CA GLY A 131 6.75 -13.36 10.21
C GLY A 131 6.41 -14.57 9.34
N GLU A 132 7.17 -15.63 9.54
CA GLU A 132 6.94 -16.95 8.96
C GLU A 132 6.89 -17.99 10.08
N ARG A 133 5.96 -18.95 10.01
CA ARG A 133 5.85 -20.08 10.94
C ARG A 133 5.56 -21.34 10.15
N ARG A 134 6.37 -22.39 10.34
CA ARG A 134 6.19 -23.69 9.68
C ARG A 134 6.05 -23.57 8.14
N GLY A 135 6.82 -22.67 7.53
CA GLY A 135 6.76 -22.40 6.09
C GLY A 135 5.55 -21.58 5.62
N VAL A 136 4.70 -21.08 6.53
CA VAL A 136 3.56 -20.22 6.23
C VAL A 136 3.92 -18.77 6.54
N ARG A 137 3.72 -17.89 5.57
CA ARG A 137 4.02 -16.45 5.71
C ARG A 137 2.81 -15.68 6.19
N PHE A 138 2.98 -14.76 7.13
CA PHE A 138 1.91 -13.94 7.69
C PHE A 138 2.07 -12.49 7.24
N VAL A 139 1.02 -11.95 6.62
CA VAL A 139 1.01 -10.60 6.05
C VAL A 139 -0.08 -9.76 6.69
N ASN A 140 0.32 -8.64 7.27
CA ASN A 140 -0.53 -7.66 7.91
C ASN A 140 -0.83 -6.51 6.95
N ASP A 141 -2.05 -6.48 6.46
CA ASP A 141 -2.61 -5.41 5.65
C ASP A 141 -3.86 -4.81 6.33
N SER A 142 -3.81 -4.65 7.66
CA SER A 142 -4.94 -4.11 8.44
C SER A 142 -5.38 -2.70 7.99
N LYS A 143 -4.47 -1.95 7.35
CA LYS A 143 -4.76 -0.64 6.72
C LYS A 143 -5.66 -0.77 5.47
N GLY A 144 -5.85 -1.97 4.94
CA GLY A 144 -6.79 -2.30 3.86
C GLY A 144 -8.26 -2.19 4.29
N THR A 145 -8.71 -1.00 4.66
CA THR A 145 -10.04 -0.75 5.24
C THR A 145 -11.15 -0.58 4.19
N ASN A 146 -10.91 -0.95 2.93
CA ASN A 146 -11.86 -0.89 1.83
C ASN A 146 -11.55 -1.98 0.79
N VAL A 147 -12.53 -2.28 -0.06
CA VAL A 147 -12.45 -3.33 -1.09
C VAL A 147 -11.26 -3.14 -2.03
N ASP A 148 -11.02 -1.93 -2.53
CA ASP A 148 -9.94 -1.65 -3.48
C ASP A 148 -8.55 -1.91 -2.88
N ALA A 149 -8.37 -1.66 -1.59
CA ALA A 149 -7.12 -1.95 -0.89
C ALA A 149 -6.89 -3.47 -0.79
N THR A 150 -7.93 -4.24 -0.44
CA THR A 150 -7.84 -5.70 -0.41
C THR A 150 -7.61 -6.30 -1.79
N LEU A 151 -8.19 -5.73 -2.85
CA LEU A 151 -7.89 -6.13 -4.23
C LEU A 151 -6.40 -6.00 -4.55
N ARG A 152 -5.82 -4.83 -4.26
CA ARG A 152 -4.38 -4.58 -4.47
C ARG A 152 -3.51 -5.52 -3.63
N ALA A 153 -3.93 -5.81 -2.40
CA ALA A 153 -3.22 -6.74 -1.53
C ALA A 153 -3.25 -8.16 -2.10
N LEU A 154 -4.42 -8.62 -2.56
CA LEU A 154 -4.56 -9.89 -3.25
C LEU A 154 -3.67 -9.92 -4.47
N GLU A 155 -3.64 -8.88 -5.32
CA GLU A 155 -2.82 -8.73 -6.55
C GLU A 155 -1.31 -8.78 -6.29
N SER A 156 -0.86 -8.29 -5.14
CA SER A 156 0.57 -8.11 -4.82
C SER A 156 1.27 -9.37 -4.31
N LEU A 157 0.54 -10.44 -4.02
CA LEU A 157 1.08 -11.73 -3.56
C LEU A 157 1.03 -12.73 -4.70
N GLU A 158 1.92 -13.71 -4.76
CA GLU A 158 1.91 -14.74 -5.81
C GLU A 158 1.42 -16.09 -5.29
N GLU A 159 1.59 -16.32 -3.98
CA GLU A 159 1.26 -17.55 -3.29
C GLU A 159 -0.25 -17.76 -3.12
N SER A 160 -0.61 -18.97 -2.68
CA SER A 160 -1.98 -19.29 -2.27
C SER A 160 -2.34 -18.62 -0.95
N ILE A 161 -3.57 -18.08 -0.85
CA ILE A 161 -3.93 -17.15 0.22
C ILE A 161 -5.00 -17.73 1.16
N PHE A 162 -4.77 -17.61 2.46
CA PHE A 162 -5.79 -17.65 3.51
C PHE A 162 -6.13 -16.20 3.88
N LEU A 163 -7.29 -15.72 3.42
CA LEU A 163 -7.69 -14.33 3.59
C LEU A 163 -8.56 -14.18 4.85
N ILE A 164 -8.12 -13.36 5.80
CA ILE A 164 -8.94 -12.92 6.93
C ILE A 164 -9.57 -11.58 6.54
N ALA A 165 -10.90 -11.57 6.41
CA ALA A 165 -11.68 -10.41 5.97
C ALA A 165 -12.89 -10.11 6.86
N GLY A 166 -13.35 -8.87 6.83
CA GLY A 166 -14.51 -8.39 7.58
C GLY A 166 -14.17 -7.36 8.66
N GLY A 167 -15.21 -6.96 9.37
CA GLY A 167 -15.25 -5.78 10.24
C GLY A 167 -16.50 -4.93 9.97
N ARG A 168 -16.45 -3.64 10.33
CA ARG A 168 -17.54 -2.70 10.07
C ARG A 168 -17.61 -2.30 8.59
N ASP A 169 -18.74 -2.57 7.96
CA ASP A 169 -19.00 -2.15 6.59
C ASP A 169 -19.19 -0.63 6.49
N LYS A 170 -18.69 -0.08 5.39
CA LYS A 170 -18.83 1.33 5.00
C LYS A 170 -19.57 1.50 3.66
N GLY A 171 -20.32 0.47 3.24
CA GLY A 171 -21.05 0.45 1.96
C GLY A 171 -20.16 0.03 0.78
N GLY A 172 -19.20 -0.86 1.03
CA GLY A 172 -18.32 -1.37 -0.03
C GLY A 172 -19.03 -2.36 -0.96
N ASP A 173 -18.67 -2.34 -2.25
CA ASP A 173 -19.11 -3.36 -3.20
C ASP A 173 -18.18 -4.58 -3.14
N PHE A 174 -18.53 -5.55 -2.29
CA PHE A 174 -17.76 -6.77 -2.10
C PHE A 174 -17.78 -7.71 -3.30
N THR A 175 -18.69 -7.53 -4.27
CA THR A 175 -18.76 -8.41 -5.46
C THR A 175 -17.48 -8.34 -6.30
N LYS A 176 -16.77 -7.21 -6.24
CA LYS A 176 -15.46 -7.03 -6.87
C LYS A 176 -14.39 -8.02 -6.37
N LEU A 177 -14.54 -8.54 -5.16
CA LEU A 177 -13.61 -9.52 -4.59
C LEU A 177 -13.84 -10.93 -5.16
N GLN A 178 -14.97 -11.21 -5.82
CA GLN A 178 -15.32 -12.56 -6.26
C GLN A 178 -14.25 -13.23 -7.12
N GLU A 179 -13.84 -12.58 -8.22
CA GLU A 179 -12.88 -13.16 -9.16
C GLU A 179 -11.51 -13.36 -8.50
N PRO A 180 -10.92 -12.36 -7.82
CA PRO A 180 -9.63 -12.53 -7.16
C PRO A 180 -9.64 -13.58 -6.05
N VAL A 181 -10.72 -13.63 -5.26
CA VAL A 181 -10.89 -14.65 -4.21
C VAL A 181 -10.98 -16.05 -4.83
N ARG A 182 -11.78 -16.24 -5.87
CA ARG A 182 -11.89 -17.55 -6.55
C ARG A 182 -10.56 -18.04 -7.11
N ARG A 183 -9.80 -17.12 -7.70
CA ARG A 183 -8.53 -17.42 -8.34
C ARG A 183 -7.42 -17.78 -7.35
N ARG A 184 -7.36 -17.10 -6.19
CA ARG A 184 -6.16 -17.11 -5.32
C ARG A 184 -6.37 -17.56 -3.88
N VAL A 185 -7.60 -17.46 -3.38
CA VAL A 185 -7.88 -17.71 -1.96
C VAL A 185 -8.25 -19.17 -1.75
N LYS A 186 -7.41 -19.89 -0.99
CA LYS A 186 -7.65 -21.26 -0.52
C LYS A 186 -8.74 -21.31 0.56
N ARG A 187 -8.85 -20.26 1.37
CA ARG A 187 -9.86 -20.13 2.42
C ARG A 187 -10.12 -18.67 2.73
N LEU A 188 -11.38 -18.27 2.69
CA LEU A 188 -11.85 -16.96 3.17
C LEU A 188 -12.37 -17.13 4.61
N ILE A 189 -11.74 -16.44 5.56
CA ILE A 189 -12.08 -16.47 6.97
C ILE A 189 -12.73 -15.13 7.32
N LEU A 190 -14.01 -15.17 7.64
CA LEU A 190 -14.83 -13.99 7.87
C LEU A 190 -14.99 -13.70 9.37
N ILE A 191 -14.81 -12.44 9.73
CA ILE A 191 -14.98 -11.91 11.08
C ILE A 191 -15.83 -10.62 11.06
N GLY A 192 -16.42 -10.26 12.19
CA GLY A 192 -17.08 -8.97 12.38
C GLY A 192 -18.42 -8.79 11.68
N GLU A 193 -18.96 -7.57 11.76
CA GLU A 193 -20.34 -7.22 11.34
C GLU A 193 -20.61 -7.52 9.86
N ALA A 194 -19.63 -7.31 8.98
CA ALA A 194 -19.78 -7.48 7.53
C ALA A 194 -19.68 -8.94 7.05
N ALA A 195 -19.40 -9.92 7.92
CA ALA A 195 -19.16 -11.31 7.54
C ALA A 195 -20.28 -11.88 6.65
N ALA A 196 -21.54 -11.73 7.04
CA ALA A 196 -22.69 -12.24 6.28
C ALA A 196 -22.78 -11.61 4.87
N ARG A 197 -22.56 -10.29 4.76
CA ARG A 197 -22.62 -9.57 3.49
C ARG A 197 -21.47 -9.92 2.55
N ILE A 198 -20.27 -10.11 3.09
CA ILE A 198 -19.12 -10.56 2.29
C ILE A 198 -19.40 -11.98 1.77
N GLN A 199 -19.92 -12.87 2.61
CA GLN A 199 -20.28 -14.22 2.19
C GLN A 199 -21.32 -14.21 1.06
N GLU A 200 -22.41 -13.47 1.22
CA GLU A 200 -23.45 -13.32 0.20
C GLU A 200 -22.84 -12.83 -1.12
N ALA A 201 -21.97 -11.82 -1.05
CA ALA A 201 -21.28 -11.28 -2.20
C ALA A 201 -20.30 -12.27 -2.86
N MET A 202 -19.89 -13.36 -2.23
CA MET A 202 -19.01 -14.36 -2.86
C MET A 202 -19.78 -15.35 -3.76
N GLY A 203 -21.10 -15.43 -3.62
CA GLY A 203 -21.92 -16.39 -4.36
C GLY A 203 -21.50 -17.85 -4.10
N PRO A 204 -21.42 -18.72 -5.13
CA PRO A 204 -21.05 -20.13 -4.96
C PRO A 204 -19.54 -20.28 -4.72
N PHE A 205 -19.08 -19.93 -3.52
CA PHE A 205 -17.70 -20.14 -3.06
C PHE A 205 -17.77 -20.92 -1.76
N ASP A 206 -17.33 -22.17 -1.79
CA ASP A 206 -17.49 -23.17 -0.73
C ASP A 206 -16.37 -23.13 0.33
N ARG A 207 -15.27 -22.44 0.04
CA ARG A 207 -14.10 -22.32 0.92
C ARG A 207 -14.22 -21.10 1.84
N ILE A 208 -15.34 -20.98 2.54
CA ILE A 208 -15.60 -19.91 3.53
C ILE A 208 -15.64 -20.49 4.93
N SER A 209 -15.15 -19.75 5.92
CA SER A 209 -15.29 -20.08 7.33
C SER A 209 -15.53 -18.82 8.14
N HIS A 210 -16.24 -18.98 9.26
CA HIS A 210 -16.52 -17.88 10.19
C HIS A 210 -15.69 -18.03 11.45
N ALA A 211 -15.23 -16.91 11.99
CA ALA A 211 -14.51 -16.85 13.24
C ALA A 211 -15.10 -15.73 14.10
N ALA A 212 -15.27 -15.99 15.41
CA ALA A 212 -15.84 -15.01 16.33
C ALA A 212 -14.84 -13.89 16.66
N THR A 213 -13.56 -14.22 16.71
CA THR A 213 -12.47 -13.29 17.01
C THR A 213 -11.33 -13.37 16.00
N LEU A 214 -10.46 -12.35 15.98
CA LEU A 214 -9.23 -12.40 15.19
C LEU A 214 -8.30 -13.54 15.62
N ARG A 215 -8.28 -13.88 16.92
CA ARG A 215 -7.54 -15.03 17.43
C ARG A 215 -8.04 -16.32 16.77
N ASP A 216 -9.35 -16.55 16.80
CA ASP A 216 -9.94 -17.75 16.21
C ASP A 216 -9.65 -17.83 14.70
N ALA A 217 -9.67 -16.69 14.01
CA ALA A 217 -9.35 -16.60 12.59
C ALA A 217 -7.89 -16.97 12.30
N VAL A 218 -6.95 -16.45 13.08
CA VAL A 218 -5.51 -16.79 12.96
C VAL A 218 -5.29 -18.27 13.25
N GLU A 219 -5.87 -18.80 14.32
CA GLU A 219 -5.75 -20.22 14.67
C GLU A 219 -6.35 -21.14 13.60
N LEU A 220 -7.50 -20.77 13.03
CA LEU A 220 -8.12 -21.51 11.93
C LEU A 220 -7.21 -21.53 10.69
N ALA A 221 -6.63 -20.39 10.34
CA ALA A 221 -5.70 -20.28 9.22
C ALA A 221 -4.47 -21.18 9.44
N VAL A 222 -3.86 -21.11 10.63
CA VAL A 222 -2.66 -21.90 10.99
C VAL A 222 -2.93 -23.40 10.94
N ARG A 223 -4.11 -23.86 11.36
CA ARG A 223 -4.47 -25.29 11.34
C ARG A 223 -4.63 -25.86 9.93
N GLN A 224 -4.92 -25.01 8.93
CA GLN A 224 -5.27 -25.44 7.57
C GLN A 224 -4.24 -25.06 6.52
N ALA A 225 -3.43 -24.03 6.77
CA ALA A 225 -2.39 -23.57 5.87
C ALA A 225 -1.23 -24.58 5.82
N SER A 226 -0.64 -24.72 4.63
CA SER A 226 0.51 -25.58 4.35
C SER A 226 1.75 -24.74 4.05
N PRO A 227 2.97 -25.29 4.19
CA PRO A 227 4.19 -24.60 3.76
C PRO A 227 4.06 -24.06 2.34
N GLY A 228 4.44 -22.79 2.15
CA GLY A 228 4.27 -22.03 0.90
C GLY A 228 2.97 -21.22 0.82
N ASP A 229 2.05 -21.36 1.77
CA ASP A 229 0.84 -20.52 1.85
C ASP A 229 1.11 -19.18 2.55
N VAL A 230 0.23 -18.21 2.27
CA VAL A 230 0.20 -16.90 2.94
C VAL A 230 -1.10 -16.74 3.73
N VAL A 231 -1.01 -16.36 5.00
CA VAL A 231 -2.12 -15.86 5.80
C VAL A 231 -2.13 -14.34 5.71
N LEU A 232 -3.13 -13.78 5.03
CA LEU A 232 -3.29 -12.35 4.79
C LEU A 232 -4.42 -11.79 5.65
N LEU A 233 -4.12 -10.85 6.54
CA LEU A 233 -5.11 -9.96 7.12
C LEU A 233 -5.29 -8.76 6.21
N SER A 234 -6.30 -8.79 5.32
CA SER A 234 -6.70 -7.63 4.51
C SER A 234 -8.22 -7.50 4.56
N PRO A 235 -8.75 -6.64 5.45
CA PRO A 235 -10.10 -6.80 5.96
C PRO A 235 -11.22 -6.33 5.02
N ALA A 236 -10.91 -5.53 4.00
CA ALA A 236 -11.87 -4.82 3.14
C ALA A 236 -12.87 -3.90 3.88
N CYS A 237 -12.80 -3.86 5.22
CA CYS A 237 -13.73 -3.19 6.12
C CYS A 237 -12.99 -2.36 7.18
N ALA A 238 -13.70 -1.41 7.78
CA ALA A 238 -13.19 -0.71 8.95
C ALA A 238 -13.12 -1.63 10.17
N SER A 239 -12.43 -1.18 11.21
CA SER A 239 -12.13 -2.00 12.40
C SER A 239 -13.02 -1.73 13.61
N PHE A 240 -13.87 -0.69 13.55
CA PHE A 240 -14.54 -0.10 14.72
C PHE A 240 -15.63 -0.95 15.38
N ASP A 241 -15.94 -2.11 14.83
CA ASP A 241 -16.85 -3.09 15.42
C ASP A 241 -16.16 -3.99 16.45
N MET A 242 -14.90 -4.32 16.22
CA MET A 242 -14.13 -5.28 17.03
C MET A 242 -12.86 -4.70 17.66
N PHE A 243 -12.41 -3.52 17.21
CA PHE A 243 -11.12 -2.93 17.58
C PHE A 243 -11.21 -1.41 17.73
N MET A 244 -10.22 -0.82 18.41
CA MET A 244 -10.15 0.64 18.58
C MET A 244 -9.90 1.37 17.26
N ASP A 245 -8.95 0.88 16.46
CA ASP A 245 -8.60 1.40 15.14
C ASP A 245 -7.90 0.31 14.30
N TYR A 246 -7.50 0.64 13.07
CA TYR A 246 -6.86 -0.35 12.20
C TYR A 246 -5.46 -0.72 12.68
N GLN A 247 -4.78 0.18 13.40
CA GLN A 247 -3.47 -0.10 13.98
C GLN A 247 -3.59 -1.08 15.14
N ASP A 248 -4.61 -0.96 15.99
CA ASP A 248 -4.93 -1.88 17.06
C ASP A 248 -5.19 -3.29 16.52
N ARG A 249 -6.06 -3.42 15.52
CA ARG A 249 -6.28 -4.69 14.81
C ARG A 249 -4.97 -5.28 14.26
N GLY A 250 -4.15 -4.44 13.63
CA GLY A 250 -2.86 -4.84 13.06
C GLY A 250 -1.84 -5.28 14.12
N ARG A 251 -1.76 -4.59 15.26
CA ARG A 251 -0.90 -4.95 16.41
C ARG A 251 -1.36 -6.24 17.07
N GLN A 252 -2.67 -6.45 17.22
CA GLN A 252 -3.21 -7.70 17.74
C GLN A 252 -2.88 -8.88 16.82
N PHE A 253 -3.02 -8.71 15.50
CA PHE A 253 -2.57 -9.73 14.54
C PHE A 253 -1.08 -10.07 14.70
N LYS A 254 -0.21 -9.05 14.79
CA LYS A 254 1.23 -9.24 15.04
C LYS A 254 1.51 -10.00 16.33
N ALA A 255 0.82 -9.65 17.41
CA ALA A 255 0.96 -10.32 18.70
C ALA A 255 0.54 -11.79 18.63
N LEU A 256 -0.59 -12.08 17.97
CA LEU A 256 -1.08 -13.44 17.75
C LEU A 256 -0.08 -14.27 16.94
N VAL A 257 0.43 -13.74 15.82
CA VAL A 257 1.44 -14.42 15.00
C VAL A 257 2.73 -14.67 15.77
N LYS A 258 3.18 -13.70 16.57
CA LYS A 258 4.37 -13.84 17.40
C LYS A 258 4.23 -14.97 18.44
N ALA A 259 3.02 -15.16 18.96
CA ALA A 259 2.70 -16.19 19.96
C ALA A 259 2.49 -17.60 19.38
N LEU A 260 2.50 -17.77 18.05
CA LEU A 260 2.39 -19.08 17.42
C LEU A 260 3.66 -19.93 17.67
N PRO A 261 3.49 -21.23 17.98
CA PRO A 261 4.58 -22.17 18.29
C PRO A 261 5.38 -22.62 17.06
#